data_AF-A0A969E420-F1
#
_entry.id   AF-A0A969E420-F1
#
_cell.length_a   1.000
_cell.length_b   1.000
_cell.length_c   1.000
_cell.angle_alpha   90.00
_cell.angle_beta   90.00
_cell.angle_gamma   90.00
#
_symmetry.space_group_name_H-M   'P 1'
#
loop_
_entity.id
_entity.type
_entity.pdbx_description
1 polymer ?
#
loop_
_entity_poly.entity_id
_entity_poly.type
_entity_poly.pdbx_seq_one_letter_code
_entity_poly.pdbx_strand_id
1 'polypeptide(L)'
;MLSARGYISTSETTVHFGLGNVKKVDSVVVSISGKSFVFNNLEINKTTKLKLNAVNQKNYQNTEGVALRELLFENVDAKTFGLDFLHKEEDIIDFNAQRTLPHKFSQFGPSLSVGDVNGDGFDDFYIGGSAKNTGTLFFNKKMARFNKKMPTLKQIKKKEKKK
;
A
#
# COMPACT_ATOMS: atom_id res chain seq x y z
N MET A 1 0.27 6.06 -24.39
CA MET A 1 0.68 6.29 -22.99
C MET A 1 1.82 5.33 -22.71
N LEU A 2 3.05 5.82 -22.54
CA LEU A 2 4.19 4.97 -22.20
C LEU A 2 4.14 4.73 -20.68
N SER A 3 3.87 3.49 -20.29
CA SER A 3 3.95 3.08 -18.89
C SER A 3 5.42 2.79 -18.59
N ALA A 4 6.17 3.79 -18.12
CA ALA A 4 7.58 3.63 -17.80
C ALA A 4 7.88 4.22 -16.40
N ARG A 5 8.59 3.45 -15.58
CA ARG A 5 9.09 3.88 -14.26
C ARG A 5 10.60 4.22 -14.27
N GLY A 6 11.28 4.09 -15.41
CA GLY A 6 12.71 4.36 -15.58
C GLY A 6 13.19 4.13 -17.03
N TYR A 7 14.50 4.28 -17.28
CA TYR A 7 15.10 4.03 -18.60
C TYR A 7 14.96 2.55 -18.97
N ILE A 8 14.21 2.26 -20.05
CA ILE A 8 13.89 0.91 -20.55
C ILE A 8 12.97 0.07 -19.62
N SER A 9 12.46 0.64 -18.52
CA SER A 9 11.45 -0.04 -17.70
C SER A 9 10.06 0.21 -18.30
N THR A 10 9.28 -0.85 -18.55
CA THR A 10 7.88 -0.72 -18.93
C THR A 10 6.99 -1.51 -17.97
N SER A 11 5.91 -0.88 -17.47
CA SER A 11 4.89 -1.64 -16.75
C SER A 11 3.96 -2.31 -17.75
N GLU A 12 3.54 -3.52 -17.43
CA GLU A 12 2.60 -4.29 -18.25
C GLU A 12 1.31 -3.49 -18.49
N THR A 13 0.82 -3.50 -19.73
CA THR A 13 -0.42 -2.80 -20.14
C THR A 13 -1.64 -3.72 -20.10
N THR A 14 -1.45 -4.97 -19.69
CA THR A 14 -2.49 -5.98 -19.52
C THR A 14 -2.98 -5.97 -18.07
N VAL A 15 -4.29 -5.99 -17.88
CA VAL A 15 -4.91 -6.19 -16.57
C VAL A 15 -5.35 -7.65 -16.47
N HIS A 16 -4.95 -8.31 -15.39
CA HIS A 16 -5.29 -9.71 -15.13
C HIS A 16 -6.35 -9.79 -14.04
N PHE A 17 -7.39 -10.60 -14.27
CA PHE A 17 -8.49 -10.81 -13.33
C PHE A 17 -8.64 -12.29 -13.02
N GLY A 18 -8.55 -12.66 -11.74
CA GLY A 18 -8.89 -14.01 -11.27
C GLY A 18 -10.40 -14.14 -11.09
N LEU A 19 -11.05 -15.02 -11.85
CA LEU A 19 -12.49 -15.22 -11.82
C LEU A 19 -12.94 -16.41 -10.94
N GLY A 20 -12.00 -17.16 -10.35
CA GLY A 20 -12.30 -18.36 -9.56
C GLY A 20 -13.03 -19.43 -10.41
N ASN A 21 -14.12 -19.97 -9.87
CA ASN A 21 -14.92 -21.01 -10.53
C ASN A 21 -15.98 -20.47 -11.52
N VAL A 22 -15.98 -19.15 -11.80
CA VAL A 22 -16.94 -18.53 -12.71
C VAL A 22 -16.64 -18.95 -14.16
N LYS A 23 -17.63 -19.56 -14.83
CA LYS A 23 -17.50 -20.07 -16.20
C LYS A 23 -17.84 -19.06 -17.30
N LYS A 24 -18.46 -17.94 -16.93
CA LYS A 24 -18.90 -16.90 -17.89
C LYS A 24 -18.81 -15.52 -17.24
N VAL A 25 -18.20 -14.57 -17.95
CA VAL A 25 -18.21 -13.15 -17.57
C VAL A 25 -19.52 -12.53 -18.07
N ASP A 26 -20.27 -11.92 -17.16
CA ASP A 26 -21.47 -11.14 -17.53
C ASP A 26 -21.08 -9.86 -18.29
N SER A 27 -20.26 -9.03 -17.65
CA SER A 27 -19.78 -7.78 -18.24
C SER A 27 -18.41 -7.34 -17.71
N VAL A 28 -17.70 -6.57 -18.52
CA VAL A 28 -16.55 -5.75 -18.12
C VAL A 28 -16.92 -4.29 -18.35
N VAL A 29 -16.79 -3.48 -17.29
CA VAL A 29 -17.05 -2.04 -17.33
C VAL A 29 -15.72 -1.30 -17.17
N VAL A 30 -15.40 -0.46 -18.13
CA VAL A 30 -14.24 0.44 -18.08
C VAL A 30 -14.73 1.85 -17.85
N SER A 31 -14.42 2.42 -16.68
CA SER A 31 -14.74 3.80 -16.34
C SER A 31 -13.48 4.66 -16.41
N ILE A 32 -13.49 5.64 -17.32
CA ILE A 32 -12.36 6.56 -17.52
C ILE A 32 -12.86 7.96 -17.89
N SER A 33 -12.31 8.99 -17.26
CA SER A 33 -12.65 10.41 -17.50
C SER A 33 -14.15 10.71 -17.46
N GLY A 34 -14.88 10.11 -16.51
CA GLY A 34 -16.32 10.30 -16.34
C GLY A 34 -17.20 9.58 -17.38
N LYS A 35 -16.61 8.79 -18.29
CA LYS A 35 -17.33 7.95 -19.25
C LYS A 35 -17.21 6.49 -18.87
N SER A 36 -18.26 5.72 -19.15
CA SER A 36 -18.27 4.27 -18.94
C SER A 36 -18.41 3.54 -20.28
N PHE A 37 -17.65 2.47 -20.44
CA PHE A 37 -17.69 1.59 -21.60
C PHE A 37 -17.99 0.17 -21.13
N VAL A 38 -19.01 -0.46 -21.71
CA VAL A 38 -19.52 -1.77 -21.26
C VAL A 38 -19.29 -2.81 -22.35
N PHE A 39 -18.67 -3.92 -21.96
CA PHE A 39 -18.38 -5.06 -22.83
C PHE A 39 -19.05 -6.29 -22.26
N ASN A 40 -19.86 -6.97 -23.05
CA ASN A 40 -20.57 -8.18 -22.64
C ASN A 40 -20.03 -9.40 -23.39
N ASN A 41 -20.36 -10.59 -22.88
CA ASN A 41 -20.14 -11.87 -23.57
C ASN A 41 -18.67 -12.11 -23.96
N LEU A 42 -17.75 -11.73 -23.08
CA LEU A 42 -16.32 -11.97 -23.23
C LEU A 42 -15.96 -13.42 -22.84
N GLU A 43 -15.03 -14.01 -23.58
CA GLU A 43 -14.50 -15.34 -23.27
C GLU A 43 -13.63 -15.30 -22.00
N ILE A 44 -13.77 -16.32 -21.15
CA ILE A 44 -12.90 -16.52 -19.98
C ILE A 44 -11.53 -17.08 -20.41
N ASN A 45 -10.52 -16.90 -19.55
CA ASN A 45 -9.15 -17.41 -19.76
C ASN A 45 -8.51 -16.96 -21.09
N LYS A 46 -8.87 -15.76 -21.57
CA LYS A 46 -8.35 -15.20 -22.83
C LYS A 46 -8.04 -13.72 -22.69
N THR A 47 -6.90 -13.33 -23.25
CA THR A 47 -6.55 -11.92 -23.39
C THR A 47 -7.42 -11.27 -24.47
N THR A 48 -8.27 -10.32 -24.06
CA THR A 48 -9.14 -9.59 -24.99
C THR A 48 -8.70 -8.12 -25.10
N LYS A 49 -8.53 -7.63 -26.33
CA LYS A 49 -8.25 -6.21 -26.60
C LYS A 49 -9.57 -5.44 -26.64
N LEU A 50 -9.81 -4.59 -25.64
CA LEU A 50 -10.99 -3.75 -25.57
C LEU A 50 -10.77 -2.44 -26.34
N LYS A 51 -11.68 -2.15 -27.29
CA LYS A 51 -11.70 -0.87 -28.01
C LYS A 51 -12.74 0.05 -27.39
N LEU A 52 -12.28 1.17 -26.82
CA LEU A 52 -13.15 2.21 -26.29
C LEU A 52 -13.66 3.07 -27.44
N ASN A 53 -14.92 2.89 -27.83
CA ASN A 53 -15.58 3.63 -28.90
C ASN A 53 -17.02 3.99 -28.52
N ALA A 54 -17.68 4.81 -29.33
CA ALA A 54 -19.05 5.27 -29.07
C ALA A 54 -20.08 4.13 -28.98
N VAL A 55 -19.85 3.01 -29.67
CA VAL A 55 -20.74 1.84 -29.65
C VAL A 55 -20.78 1.19 -28.26
N ASN A 56 -19.63 1.13 -27.60
CA ASN A 56 -19.49 0.50 -26.29
C ASN A 56 -19.71 1.51 -25.15
N GLN A 57 -19.74 2.81 -25.45
CA GLN A 57 -19.96 3.85 -24.46
C GLN A 57 -21.42 3.81 -24.01
N LYS A 58 -21.64 3.57 -22.72
CA LYS A 58 -22.97 3.56 -22.10
C LYS A 58 -22.96 4.41 -20.84
N ASN A 59 -24.10 5.01 -20.52
CA ASN A 59 -24.32 5.56 -19.19
C ASN A 59 -24.53 4.38 -18.24
N TYR A 60 -23.43 3.89 -17.68
CA TYR A 60 -23.45 2.83 -16.69
C TYR A 60 -23.51 3.47 -15.30
N GLN A 61 -24.65 3.34 -14.65
CA GLN A 61 -24.82 3.57 -13.22
C GLN A 61 -24.86 2.19 -12.55
N ASN A 62 -24.05 1.98 -11.53
CA ASN A 62 -24.05 0.71 -10.81
C ASN A 62 -25.32 0.67 -9.92
N THR A 63 -26.42 0.18 -10.49
CA THR A 63 -27.74 0.12 -9.83
C THR A 63 -27.99 -1.18 -9.09
N GLU A 64 -27.20 -2.22 -9.36
CA GLU A 64 -27.21 -3.41 -8.54
C GLU A 64 -26.40 -3.10 -7.29
N GLY A 65 -27.11 -2.94 -6.17
CA GLY A 65 -26.49 -2.89 -4.86
C GLY A 65 -25.48 -4.02 -4.80
N VAL A 66 -24.20 -3.66 -4.68
CA VAL A 66 -23.07 -4.59 -4.63
C VAL A 66 -23.54 -5.75 -3.76
N ALA A 67 -23.87 -6.88 -4.39
CA ALA A 67 -24.21 -8.07 -3.63
C ALA A 67 -23.06 -8.21 -2.64
N LEU A 68 -23.36 -8.20 -1.34
CA LEU A 68 -22.41 -8.21 -0.24
C LEU A 68 -21.58 -9.49 -0.35
N ARG A 69 -20.66 -9.51 -1.31
CA ARG A 69 -19.54 -10.45 -1.34
C ARG A 69 -18.76 -10.05 -0.10
N GLU A 70 -18.48 -11.02 0.76
CA GLU A 70 -17.55 -10.83 1.85
C GLU A 70 -16.28 -10.23 1.27
N LEU A 71 -16.09 -8.93 1.50
CA LEU A 71 -14.93 -8.23 1.00
C LEU A 71 -13.74 -8.81 1.74
N LEU A 72 -12.69 -9.19 1.02
CA LEU A 72 -11.44 -9.64 1.66
C LEU A 72 -10.83 -8.53 2.53
N PHE A 73 -11.17 -7.27 2.23
CA PHE A 73 -10.73 -6.10 2.96
C PHE A 73 -11.87 -5.11 3.10
N GLU A 74 -11.99 -4.52 4.27
CA GLU A 74 -12.82 -3.36 4.52
C GLU A 74 -11.96 -2.13 4.77
N ASN A 75 -12.44 -0.96 4.37
CA ASN A 75 -11.79 0.28 4.76
C ASN A 75 -12.09 0.53 6.24
N VAL A 76 -11.04 0.67 7.04
CA VAL A 76 -11.17 0.94 8.47
C VAL A 76 -10.39 2.19 8.83
N ASP A 77 -10.94 2.99 9.74
CA ASP A 77 -10.23 4.12 10.31
C ASP A 77 -9.23 3.64 11.37
N ALA A 78 -7.94 3.81 11.08
CA ALA A 78 -6.84 3.44 11.96
C ALA A 78 -6.97 4.06 13.36
N LYS A 79 -7.54 5.27 13.47
CA LYS A 79 -7.72 5.95 14.76
C LYS A 79 -8.65 5.17 15.70
N THR A 80 -9.62 4.44 15.16
CA THR A 80 -10.51 3.60 15.98
C THR A 80 -9.73 2.53 16.73
N PHE A 81 -8.61 2.06 16.17
CA PHE A 81 -7.69 1.09 16.77
C PHE A 81 -6.61 1.72 17.66
N GLY A 82 -6.67 3.03 17.93
CA GLY A 82 -5.62 3.74 18.68
C GLY A 82 -4.36 4.03 17.85
N LEU A 83 -4.43 3.88 16.53
CA LEU A 83 -3.32 4.10 15.62
C LEU A 83 -3.36 5.51 15.04
N ASP A 84 -2.81 6.46 15.80
CA ASP A 84 -2.53 7.82 15.33
C ASP A 84 -1.00 8.00 15.19
N PHE A 85 -0.49 7.63 14.02
CA PHE A 85 0.94 7.67 13.72
C PHE A 85 1.19 8.24 12.33
N LEU A 86 2.10 9.20 12.28
CA LEU A 86 2.64 9.76 11.05
C LEU A 86 4.16 9.65 11.10
N HIS A 87 4.73 8.92 10.15
CA HIS A 87 6.18 8.86 9.99
C HIS A 87 6.73 10.22 9.56
N LYS A 88 7.86 10.62 10.13
CA LYS A 88 8.52 11.89 9.82
C LYS A 88 9.96 11.65 9.42
N GLU A 89 10.35 12.22 8.29
CA GLU A 89 11.71 12.21 7.78
C GLU A 89 12.10 13.63 7.37
N GLU A 90 13.40 13.93 7.42
CA GLU A 90 13.91 15.16 6.85
C GLU A 90 14.08 15.02 5.34
N ASP A 91 13.87 16.11 4.62
CA ASP A 91 14.08 16.17 3.19
C ASP A 91 15.55 16.46 2.87
N ILE A 92 16.28 15.44 2.41
CA ILE A 92 17.71 15.51 2.09
C ILE A 92 17.89 15.25 0.59
N ILE A 93 18.71 16.05 -0.12
CA ILE A 93 18.95 15.86 -1.55
C ILE A 93 20.21 15.00 -1.77
N ASP A 94 20.06 13.67 -1.77
CA ASP A 94 21.19 12.73 -1.91
C ASP A 94 21.99 12.90 -3.22
N PHE A 95 21.33 13.39 -4.27
CA PHE A 95 21.96 13.63 -5.57
C PHE A 95 23.07 14.69 -5.52
N ASN A 96 23.07 15.56 -4.50
CA ASN A 96 24.17 16.50 -4.29
C ASN A 96 25.46 15.78 -3.90
N ALA A 97 25.36 14.69 -3.14
CA ALA A 97 26.50 13.85 -2.79
C ALA A 97 26.86 12.90 -3.95
N GLN A 98 25.86 12.27 -4.57
CA GLN A 98 26.07 11.39 -5.71
C GLN A 98 24.98 11.58 -6.77
N ARG A 99 25.31 12.34 -7.81
CA ARG A 99 24.38 12.74 -8.89
C ARG A 99 23.78 11.56 -9.68
N THR A 100 24.48 10.43 -9.71
CA THR A 100 24.09 9.24 -10.47
C THR A 100 23.19 8.28 -9.69
N LEU A 101 22.79 8.63 -8.45
CA LEU A 101 21.83 7.80 -7.71
C LEU A 101 20.49 7.76 -8.46
N PRO A 102 19.85 6.58 -8.55
CA PRO A 102 18.55 6.44 -9.23
C PRO A 102 17.37 6.94 -8.37
N HIS A 103 17.54 7.06 -7.06
CA HIS A 103 16.57 7.58 -6.08
C HIS A 103 17.29 7.94 -4.77
N LYS A 104 16.55 8.53 -3.83
CA LYS A 104 17.06 8.92 -2.52
C LYS A 104 17.14 7.72 -1.59
N PHE A 105 18.29 7.54 -0.94
CA PHE A 105 18.53 6.55 0.11
C PHE A 105 18.28 7.08 1.52
N SER A 106 18.31 8.40 1.71
CA SER A 106 18.01 9.05 2.98
C SER A 106 16.54 8.95 3.42
N GLN A 107 15.63 8.56 2.52
CA GLN A 107 14.18 8.56 2.73
C GLN A 107 13.50 7.26 2.26
N PHE A 108 13.97 6.11 2.73
CA PHE A 108 13.36 4.82 2.42
C PHE A 108 12.08 4.52 3.22
N GLY A 109 11.69 5.41 4.13
CA GLY A 109 10.58 5.18 5.05
C GLY A 109 10.96 4.22 6.19
N PRO A 110 10.00 3.99 7.12
CA PRO A 110 10.26 3.16 8.28
C PRO A 110 10.10 1.67 7.93
N SER A 111 10.92 0.82 8.56
CA SER A 111 10.66 -0.62 8.60
C SER A 111 9.64 -0.95 9.69
N LEU A 112 8.87 -2.03 9.53
CA LEU A 112 7.93 -2.51 10.54
C LEU A 112 8.25 -3.95 10.92
N SER A 113 8.16 -4.27 12.21
CA SER A 113 8.30 -5.62 12.76
C SER A 113 7.12 -5.92 13.67
N VAL A 114 6.67 -7.18 13.67
CA VAL A 114 5.53 -7.65 14.47
C VAL A 114 6.00 -8.79 15.37
N GLY A 115 5.49 -8.84 16.59
CA GLY A 115 5.69 -9.94 17.53
C GLY A 115 5.29 -9.54 18.95
N ASP A 116 5.00 -10.52 19.79
CA ASP A 116 4.69 -10.31 21.21
C ASP A 116 5.95 -9.89 21.98
N VAL A 117 6.01 -8.61 22.39
CA VAL A 117 7.17 -8.04 23.09
C VAL A 117 7.02 -8.14 24.61
N ASN A 118 5.79 -8.23 25.12
CA ASN A 118 5.50 -8.17 26.55
C ASN A 118 5.10 -9.53 27.17
N GLY A 119 4.92 -10.57 26.34
CA GLY A 119 4.57 -11.92 26.74
C GLY A 119 3.08 -12.11 27.07
N ASP A 120 2.18 -11.25 26.58
CA ASP A 120 0.74 -11.34 26.85
C ASP A 120 -0.04 -12.19 25.82
N GLY A 121 0.66 -12.73 24.82
CA GLY A 121 0.11 -13.56 23.77
C GLY A 121 -0.57 -12.79 22.64
N PHE A 122 -0.48 -11.45 22.62
CA PHE A 122 -0.95 -10.62 21.52
C PHE A 122 0.24 -10.04 20.73
N ASP A 123 0.10 -10.02 19.41
CA ASP A 123 1.12 -9.39 18.56
C ASP A 123 1.14 -7.88 18.78
N ASP A 124 2.30 -7.41 19.23
CA ASP A 124 2.70 -6.00 19.22
C ASP A 124 3.40 -5.69 17.90
N PHE A 125 3.62 -4.41 17.61
CA PHE A 125 4.47 -4.04 16.47
C PHE A 125 5.33 -2.81 16.73
N TYR A 126 6.50 -2.81 16.10
CA TYR A 126 7.46 -1.72 16.15
C TYR A 126 7.61 -1.09 14.77
N ILE A 127 7.48 0.23 14.71
CA ILE A 127 7.79 1.03 13.53
C ILE A 127 9.15 1.69 13.74
N GLY A 128 10.08 1.41 12.84
CA GLY A 128 11.41 2.01 12.80
C GLY A 128 11.34 3.54 12.72
N GLY A 129 12.33 4.19 13.33
CA GLY A 129 12.48 5.63 13.28
C GLY A 129 13.14 6.11 11.98
N SER A 130 13.41 7.40 11.94
CA SER A 130 14.29 8.02 10.93
C SER A 130 15.54 8.59 11.61
N ALA A 131 16.47 9.19 10.86
CA ALA A 131 17.76 9.64 11.39
C ALA A 131 17.65 10.52 12.65
N LYS A 132 16.59 11.33 12.77
CA LYS A 132 16.34 12.22 13.92
C LYS A 132 15.09 11.89 14.73
N ASN A 133 14.34 10.87 14.33
CA ASN A 133 13.11 10.47 15.03
C ASN A 133 13.26 9.04 15.53
N THR A 134 13.01 8.82 16.82
CA THR A 134 13.00 7.47 17.38
C THR A 134 11.83 6.68 16.82
N GLY A 135 12.03 5.38 16.62
CA GLY A 135 10.93 4.49 16.25
C GLY A 135 9.91 4.39 17.37
N THR A 136 8.75 3.82 17.07
CA THR A 136 7.60 3.77 17.97
C THR A 136 7.15 2.32 18.15
N LEU A 137 6.94 1.90 19.39
CA LEU A 137 6.38 0.60 19.73
C LEU A 137 4.88 0.74 20.02
N PHE A 138 4.06 -0.15 19.49
CA PHE A 138 2.63 -0.20 19.70
C PHE A 138 2.28 -1.50 20.41
N PHE A 139 1.75 -1.38 21.62
CA PHE A 139 1.30 -2.53 22.40
C PHE A 139 -0.15 -2.85 22.14
N ASN A 140 -0.47 -4.10 21.84
CA ASN A 140 -1.83 -4.55 21.65
C ASN A 140 -2.51 -4.80 23.01
N LYS A 141 -3.58 -4.07 23.28
CA LYS A 141 -4.40 -4.17 24.49
C LYS A 141 -5.58 -5.12 24.33
N LYS A 142 -5.45 -6.12 23.45
CA LYS A 142 -6.50 -7.05 22.98
C LYS A 142 -7.44 -6.42 21.94
N MET A 143 -8.01 -7.25 21.06
CA MET A 143 -8.94 -6.84 19.99
C MET A 143 -8.38 -5.74 19.07
N ALA A 144 -7.08 -5.80 18.77
CA ALA A 144 -6.38 -4.85 17.90
C ALA A 144 -6.46 -3.39 18.39
N ARG A 145 -6.60 -3.14 19.70
CA ARG A 145 -6.51 -1.80 20.28
C ARG A 145 -5.09 -1.52 20.70
N PHE A 146 -4.45 -0.51 20.13
CA PHE A 146 -3.02 -0.28 20.32
C PHE A 146 -2.75 0.96 21.18
N ASN A 147 -1.79 0.81 22.09
CA ASN A 147 -1.22 1.93 22.83
C ASN A 147 0.20 2.22 22.36
N LYS A 148 0.43 3.47 21.97
CA LYS A 148 1.74 3.97 21.56
C LYS A 148 2.68 4.09 22.76
N LYS A 149 3.90 3.58 22.62
CA LYS A 149 5.02 3.82 23.55
C LYS A 149 6.29 4.17 22.77
N MET A 150 6.93 5.27 23.16
CA MET A 150 8.27 5.58 22.68
C MET A 150 9.28 4.69 23.42
N PRO A 151 10.10 3.90 22.71
CA PRO A 151 11.13 3.10 23.35
C PRO A 151 12.16 4.02 24.01
N THR A 152 12.49 3.74 25.26
CA THR A 152 13.61 4.41 25.94
C THR A 152 14.89 3.69 25.53
N LEU A 153 15.68 4.30 24.64
CA LEU A 153 16.98 3.76 24.28
C LEU A 153 17.95 3.97 25.45
N LYS A 154 18.60 2.89 25.93
CA LYS A 154 19.72 3.01 26.86
C LYS A 154 20.86 3.77 26.16
N GLN A 155 21.24 4.94 26.67
CA GLN A 155 22.42 5.64 26.17
C GLN A 155 23.67 4.81 26.46
N ILE A 156 24.34 4.33 25.41
CA ILE A 156 25.66 3.72 25.53
C ILE A 156 26.64 4.86 25.80
N LYS A 157 27.21 4.93 27.02
CA LYS A 157 28.30 5.87 27.34
C LYS A 157 29.46 5.62 26.38
N LYS A 158 29.77 6.58 25.50
CA LYS A 158 31.00 6.56 24.71
C LYS A 158 32.18 6.49 25.68
N LYS A 159 32.92 5.38 25.69
CA LYS A 159 34.28 5.36 26.27
C LYS A 159 35.16 6.17 25.34
N GLU A 160 35.44 7.41 25.69
CA GLU A 160 36.53 8.16 25.08
C GLU A 160 37.84 7.42 25.35
N LYS A 161 38.44 6.84 24.30
CA LYS A 161 39.84 6.45 24.34
C LYS A 161 40.65 7.76 24.34
N LYS A 162 41.13 8.18 25.51
CA LYS A 162 42.23 9.13 25.60
C LYS A 162 43.43 8.53 24.87
N LYS A 163 43.88 9.19 23.81
CA LYS A 163 45.23 9.02 23.26
C LYS A 163 46.20 9.79 24.13
#